data_AF-A0A9W8ULU3-F1
#
_entry.id   AF-A0A9W8ULU3-F1
#
_cell.length_a   1.000
_cell.length_b   1.000
_cell.length_c   1.000
_cell.angle_alpha   90.00
_cell.angle_beta   90.00
_cell.angle_gamma   90.00
#
_symmetry.space_group_name_H-M   'P 1'
#
loop_
_entity.id
_entity.type
_entity.pdbx_description
1 polymer ?
#
loop_
_entity_poly.entity_id
_entity_poly.type
_entity_poly.pdbx_seq_one_letter_code
_entity_poly.pdbx_strand_id
1 'polypeptide(L)'
;MDRFQQEEIPLSVAVLDMDWHLVHGDEVPHAGWTGYTWNKKLFPDPAGFAAALHKRGLRMTLNDHPHEGIYHHEEAYDKMAAALGHDTSEKAPILFDPTDPEFMRAFNQVLHRNLEDQGCDFWWIDWQQGPHSKVPGLDPLWLLNHFGYVDNEETTKETQPLIFSRYAGPGSHRYPVGFSGDTIITWDSLRFQPEFTATASNIGYGWWSHDIGGHMFGHRDDELSARWVQLGAWSPLLRLHSSDSRWSGKEPWKYRREAREAMRSAMQLRHKLIPYIYSHNVADSLLSPQPLIQPMYWDYPKDDEAYQYSNQYKFGSELIVCPIVDPVDPKTNLAKVTAWLPDSSARVVDIFSGRVYSSGRVVDLYRPLSAYPVLAKEGAVVPFDHARVPKNGCKNPESLEVVVVVGADGKFDIWEDPRDGVAGITNVDDSDSLALGHRKMHVQYEQAAGRVTTKGWGKRWAFRFPGVCDIRSEDVHVFVNNAPYKSASVRVEGASGSASDGLFKSGLLVEIAETSYDDEIRVELGPEPQLSVVSPRDEIEALIQDAQVEFSVKDAVWKVVTSKQSNISKLAHLQSMAVDKSLSGPLFELLSADNRLA
;
A
#
# COMPACT_ATOMS: atom_id res chain seq x y z
N MET A 1 -5.50 -17.12 10.86
CA MET A 1 -4.38 -17.19 9.89
C MET A 1 -4.64 -18.18 8.77
N ASP A 2 -4.95 -19.45 9.04
CA ASP A 2 -5.16 -20.44 7.96
C ASP A 2 -6.26 -20.05 6.95
N ARG A 3 -7.32 -19.38 7.41
CA ARG A 3 -8.34 -18.84 6.50
C ARG A 3 -7.81 -17.74 5.57
N PHE A 4 -6.90 -16.87 6.01
CA PHE A 4 -6.26 -15.89 5.11
C PHE A 4 -5.50 -16.61 3.99
N GLN A 5 -4.77 -17.69 4.32
CA GLN A 5 -4.08 -18.51 3.33
C GLN A 5 -5.06 -19.18 2.34
N GLN A 6 -6.16 -19.76 2.84
CA GLN A 6 -7.21 -20.36 1.98
C GLN A 6 -7.89 -19.34 1.06
N GLU A 7 -7.99 -18.10 1.52
CA GLU A 7 -8.58 -16.97 0.81
C GLU A 7 -7.58 -16.27 -0.12
N GLU A 8 -6.34 -16.78 -0.22
CA GLU A 8 -5.24 -16.20 -1.01
C GLU A 8 -4.90 -14.75 -0.61
N ILE A 9 -5.07 -14.39 0.67
CA ILE A 9 -4.79 -13.05 1.20
C ILE A 9 -3.48 -13.09 1.98
N PRO A 10 -2.41 -12.44 1.48
CA PRO A 10 -1.13 -12.39 2.17
C PRO A 10 -1.14 -11.40 3.35
N LEU A 11 -0.34 -11.71 4.36
CA LEU A 11 -0.09 -10.91 5.56
C LEU A 11 1.42 -10.87 5.85
N SER A 12 1.88 -9.84 6.56
CA SER A 12 3.30 -9.72 6.98
C SER A 12 3.46 -9.62 8.49
N VAL A 13 2.43 -9.14 9.21
CA VAL A 13 2.47 -8.88 10.66
C VAL A 13 1.15 -9.32 11.29
N ALA A 14 1.24 -9.95 12.46
CA ALA A 14 0.14 -10.16 13.39
C ALA A 14 0.28 -9.20 14.57
N VAL A 15 -0.76 -8.43 14.83
CA VAL A 15 -0.83 -7.49 15.96
C VAL A 15 -1.74 -8.11 17.01
N LEU A 16 -1.23 -8.29 18.23
CA LEU A 16 -2.02 -8.76 19.35
C LEU A 16 -2.35 -7.57 20.25
N ASP A 17 -3.63 -7.32 20.39
CA ASP A 17 -4.19 -6.30 21.27
C ASP A 17 -4.29 -6.81 22.71
N MET A 18 -4.73 -5.95 23.64
CA MET A 18 -4.83 -6.11 25.12
C MET A 18 -4.90 -7.53 25.67
N ASP A 19 -5.78 -8.38 25.13
CA ASP A 19 -6.10 -9.71 25.67
C ASP A 19 -4.94 -10.74 25.59
N TRP A 20 -3.80 -10.37 24.99
CA TRP A 20 -2.59 -11.17 25.11
C TRP A 20 -2.14 -11.29 26.58
N HIS A 21 -2.38 -10.27 27.40
CA HIS A 21 -2.16 -10.30 28.84
C HIS A 21 -3.46 -10.43 29.65
N LEU A 22 -3.34 -10.57 30.98
CA LEU A 22 -4.49 -10.62 31.88
C LEU A 22 -5.16 -9.23 31.95
N VAL A 23 -6.39 -9.13 31.45
CA VAL A 23 -7.19 -7.88 31.46
C VAL A 23 -8.34 -7.92 32.48
N HIS A 24 -8.76 -9.12 32.90
CA HIS A 24 -9.88 -9.34 33.80
C HIS A 24 -9.60 -10.52 34.73
N GLY A 25 -10.09 -10.46 35.97
CA GLY A 25 -9.96 -11.52 36.97
C GLY A 25 -9.93 -10.93 38.39
N ASP A 26 -10.15 -11.76 39.40
CA ASP A 26 -10.02 -11.33 40.80
C ASP A 26 -8.55 -10.97 41.12
N GLU A 27 -7.62 -11.51 40.34
CA GLU A 27 -6.18 -11.26 40.41
C GLU A 27 -5.73 -9.93 39.78
N VAL A 28 -6.55 -9.30 38.93
CA VAL A 28 -6.22 -8.04 38.23
C VAL A 28 -6.85 -6.86 38.99
N PRO A 29 -6.09 -6.09 39.78
CA PRO A 29 -6.65 -5.10 40.71
C PRO A 29 -6.90 -3.71 40.09
N HIS A 30 -6.80 -3.58 38.77
CA HIS A 30 -6.87 -2.32 38.04
C HIS A 30 -7.75 -2.45 36.78
N ALA A 31 -7.77 -1.44 35.91
CA ALA A 31 -8.72 -1.37 34.79
C ALA A 31 -8.45 -2.40 33.67
N GLY A 32 -7.38 -3.19 33.77
CA GLY A 32 -7.00 -4.21 32.79
C GLY A 32 -6.25 -3.68 31.58
N TRP A 33 -5.82 -2.41 31.57
CA TRP A 33 -5.11 -1.82 30.44
C TRP A 33 -3.62 -2.15 30.44
N THR A 34 -2.97 -2.13 31.60
CA THR A 34 -1.56 -2.48 31.71
C THR A 34 -1.41 -3.95 32.05
N GLY A 35 -0.49 -4.68 31.40
CA GLY A 35 -0.14 -6.01 31.87
C GLY A 35 0.98 -6.66 31.08
N TYR A 36 1.65 -7.62 31.72
CA TYR A 36 2.87 -8.24 31.21
C TYR A 36 2.93 -9.75 31.39
N THR A 37 1.82 -10.35 31.80
CA THR A 37 1.65 -11.78 32.01
C THR A 37 0.69 -12.34 30.98
N TRP A 38 1.17 -13.28 30.18
CA TRP A 38 0.35 -13.96 29.18
C TRP A 38 -0.94 -14.53 29.76
N ASN A 39 -2.06 -14.24 29.10
CA ASN A 39 -3.33 -14.87 29.40
C ASN A 39 -3.33 -16.33 28.91
N LYS A 40 -2.88 -17.25 29.76
CA LYS A 40 -2.74 -18.69 29.43
C LYS A 40 -4.07 -19.40 29.13
N LYS A 41 -5.22 -18.77 29.39
CA LYS A 41 -6.53 -19.30 28.94
C LYS A 41 -6.72 -19.10 27.43
N LEU A 42 -6.22 -17.99 26.89
CA LEU A 42 -6.29 -17.66 25.45
C LEU A 42 -5.03 -18.13 24.71
N PHE A 43 -3.87 -18.00 25.35
CA PHE A 43 -2.56 -18.40 24.82
C PHE A 43 -1.89 -19.44 25.74
N PRO A 44 -2.32 -20.72 25.72
CA PRO A 44 -1.75 -21.75 26.59
C PRO A 44 -0.25 -22.00 26.37
N ASP A 45 0.24 -21.75 25.15
CA ASP A 45 1.64 -21.86 24.75
C ASP A 45 2.03 -20.64 23.88
N PRO A 46 2.41 -19.51 24.50
CA PRO A 46 2.73 -18.27 23.78
C PRO A 46 3.93 -18.41 22.84
N ALA A 47 4.99 -19.10 23.27
CA ALA A 47 6.18 -19.35 22.46
C ALA A 47 5.86 -20.23 21.25
N GLY A 48 5.05 -21.28 21.44
CA GLY A 48 4.55 -22.09 20.33
C GLY A 48 3.64 -21.31 19.38
N PHE A 49 2.82 -20.40 19.90
CA PHE A 49 2.00 -19.50 19.10
C PHE A 49 2.84 -18.55 18.23
N ALA A 50 3.84 -17.88 18.82
CA ALA A 50 4.75 -16.99 18.10
C ALA A 50 5.55 -17.75 17.02
N ALA A 51 6.13 -18.90 17.38
CA ALA A 51 6.84 -19.75 16.44
C ALA A 51 5.95 -20.21 15.26
N ALA A 52 4.66 -20.44 15.51
CA ALA A 52 3.70 -20.76 14.47
C ALA A 52 3.40 -19.58 13.52
N LEU A 53 3.43 -18.34 14.01
CA LEU A 53 3.35 -17.13 13.18
C LEU A 53 4.64 -16.93 12.36
N HIS A 54 5.81 -17.03 12.99
CA HIS A 54 7.10 -16.90 12.32
C HIS A 54 7.29 -17.96 11.21
N LYS A 55 6.88 -19.21 11.45
CA LYS A 55 6.88 -20.27 10.42
C LYS A 55 6.00 -19.93 9.21
N ARG A 56 4.99 -19.09 9.39
CA ARG A 56 4.11 -18.58 8.31
C ARG A 56 4.66 -17.30 7.67
N GLY A 57 5.88 -16.86 8.02
CA GLY A 57 6.51 -15.64 7.53
C GLY A 57 5.94 -14.35 8.12
N LEU A 58 5.23 -14.44 9.25
CA LEU A 58 4.63 -13.29 9.92
C LEU A 58 5.49 -12.86 11.09
N ARG A 59 5.66 -11.55 11.27
CA ARG A 59 6.14 -10.95 12.52
C ARG A 59 4.99 -10.77 13.50
N MET A 60 5.29 -10.67 14.79
CA MET A 60 4.34 -10.51 15.87
C MET A 60 4.69 -9.26 16.69
N THR A 61 3.67 -8.49 17.04
CA THR A 61 3.80 -7.36 17.98
C THR A 61 2.71 -7.44 19.04
N LEU A 62 3.04 -6.99 20.24
CA LEU A 62 2.15 -6.89 21.39
C LEU A 62 1.83 -5.43 21.67
N ASN A 63 0.55 -5.14 21.92
CA ASN A 63 0.11 -3.86 22.47
C ASN A 63 0.70 -3.65 23.87
N ASP A 64 1.25 -2.47 24.13
CA ASP A 64 1.81 -2.06 25.42
C ASP A 64 1.20 -0.72 25.88
N HIS A 65 0.47 -0.79 26.99
CA HIS A 65 0.01 0.36 27.76
C HIS A 65 0.67 0.36 29.15
N PRO A 66 1.84 0.99 29.31
CA PRO A 66 2.62 0.84 30.54
C PRO A 66 2.12 1.66 31.74
N HIS A 67 1.07 2.46 31.57
CA HIS A 67 0.68 3.53 32.51
C HIS A 67 0.46 3.11 33.97
N GLU A 68 -0.23 1.99 34.24
CA GLU A 68 -0.54 1.60 35.62
C GLU A 68 0.65 0.96 36.35
N GLY A 69 1.76 0.67 35.65
CA GLY A 69 2.95 0.04 36.21
C GLY A 69 2.81 -1.48 36.35
N ILE A 70 3.56 -2.06 37.29
CA ILE A 70 3.66 -3.52 37.47
C ILE A 70 3.07 -3.92 38.82
N TYR A 71 2.03 -4.75 38.79
CA TYR A 71 1.32 -5.23 39.98
C TYR A 71 1.77 -6.63 40.41
N HIS A 72 1.51 -6.99 41.66
CA HIS A 72 1.99 -8.23 42.29
C HIS A 72 1.46 -9.54 41.67
N HIS A 73 0.43 -9.49 40.84
CA HIS A 73 -0.08 -10.66 40.12
C HIS A 73 0.75 -10.99 38.87
N GLU A 74 1.56 -10.03 38.40
CA GLU A 74 2.40 -10.17 37.22
C GLU A 74 3.56 -11.13 37.51
N GLU A 75 3.83 -12.07 36.59
CA GLU A 75 4.91 -13.05 36.71
C GLU A 75 6.30 -12.39 36.87
N ALA A 76 6.46 -11.17 36.34
CA ALA A 76 7.70 -10.41 36.41
C ALA A 76 7.83 -9.52 37.66
N TYR A 77 6.79 -9.38 38.50
CA TYR A 77 6.77 -8.41 39.61
C TYR A 77 7.94 -8.55 40.57
N ASP A 78 8.21 -9.74 41.10
CA ASP A 78 9.28 -9.95 42.07
C ASP A 78 10.67 -9.68 41.47
N LYS A 79 10.87 -10.00 40.18
CA LYS A 79 12.13 -9.71 39.47
C LYS A 79 12.29 -8.21 39.24
N MET A 80 11.22 -7.53 38.86
CA MET A 80 11.19 -6.08 38.67
C MET A 80 11.45 -5.36 39.99
N ALA A 81 10.82 -5.82 41.08
CA ALA A 81 11.00 -5.27 42.41
C ALA A 81 12.44 -5.42 42.90
N ALA A 82 13.05 -6.59 42.70
CA ALA A 82 14.44 -6.84 43.04
C ALA A 82 15.41 -5.93 42.24
N ALA A 83 15.13 -5.69 40.96
CA ALA A 83 15.95 -4.81 40.12
C ALA A 83 15.90 -3.34 40.57
N LEU A 84 14.79 -2.90 41.17
CA LEU A 84 14.58 -1.52 41.64
C LEU A 84 14.74 -1.33 43.15
N GLY A 85 15.02 -2.40 43.90
CA GLY A 85 15.02 -2.36 45.36
C GLY A 85 13.64 -2.00 45.96
N HIS A 86 12.55 -2.34 45.27
CA HIS A 86 11.17 -2.10 45.72
C HIS A 86 10.74 -3.14 46.77
N ASP A 87 10.10 -2.69 47.84
CA ASP A 87 9.59 -3.58 48.90
C ASP A 87 8.29 -4.27 48.47
N THR A 88 8.31 -5.60 48.43
CA THR A 88 7.17 -6.43 48.03
C THR A 88 6.31 -6.89 49.20
N SER A 89 6.66 -6.55 50.45
CA SER A 89 5.97 -7.02 51.67
C SER A 89 4.46 -6.71 51.69
N GLU A 90 4.09 -5.52 51.24
CA GLU A 90 2.70 -5.05 51.17
C GLU A 90 2.07 -5.25 49.78
N LYS A 91 2.77 -5.94 48.85
CA LYS A 91 2.31 -6.18 47.47
C LYS A 91 1.92 -4.90 46.70
N ALA A 92 2.54 -3.78 47.04
CA ALA A 92 2.29 -2.48 46.41
C ALA A 92 2.78 -2.48 44.96
N PRO A 93 2.04 -1.85 44.02
CA PRO A 93 2.46 -1.76 42.62
C PRO A 93 3.76 -0.96 42.48
N ILE A 94 4.57 -1.34 41.50
CA ILE A 94 5.69 -0.53 41.01
C ILE A 94 5.11 0.42 39.98
N LEU A 95 4.92 1.68 40.36
CA LEU A 95 4.31 2.68 39.47
C LEU A 95 5.24 2.98 38.28
N PHE A 96 4.64 3.15 37.11
CA PHE A 96 5.38 3.48 35.89
C PHE A 96 6.06 4.85 36.01
N ASP A 97 7.36 4.89 35.74
CA ASP A 97 8.13 6.12 35.72
C ASP A 97 9.13 6.13 34.55
N PRO A 98 8.75 6.68 33.39
CA PRO A 98 9.63 6.73 32.24
C PRO A 98 10.77 7.74 32.40
N THR A 99 10.75 8.55 33.47
CA THR A 99 11.77 9.56 33.77
C THR A 99 12.90 9.03 34.65
N ASP A 100 12.73 7.86 35.25
CA ASP A 100 13.75 7.17 36.05
C ASP A 100 14.58 6.21 35.17
N PRO A 101 15.90 6.46 34.99
CA PRO A 101 16.75 5.58 34.19
C PRO A 101 16.88 4.15 34.74
N GLU A 102 16.79 3.95 36.06
CA GLU A 102 16.84 2.61 36.65
C GLU A 102 15.54 1.86 36.35
N PHE A 103 14.39 2.55 36.45
CA PHE A 103 13.10 2.03 36.02
C PHE A 103 13.13 1.61 34.54
N MET A 104 13.49 2.50 33.63
CA MET A 104 13.49 2.19 32.19
C MET A 104 14.45 1.05 31.82
N ARG A 105 15.61 0.95 32.48
CA ARG A 105 16.52 -0.18 32.28
C ARG A 105 15.88 -1.50 32.71
N ALA A 106 15.28 -1.54 33.89
CA ALA A 106 14.64 -2.75 34.39
C ALA A 106 13.38 -3.09 33.58
N PHE A 107 12.61 -2.08 33.15
CA PHE A 107 11.45 -2.22 32.28
C PHE A 107 11.85 -2.93 30.98
N ASN A 108 12.87 -2.44 30.29
CA ASN A 108 13.33 -3.10 29.08
C ASN A 108 13.93 -4.48 29.37
N GLN A 109 14.91 -4.56 30.27
CA GLN A 109 15.74 -5.77 30.45
C GLN A 109 15.06 -6.93 31.18
N VAL A 110 14.10 -6.64 32.06
CA VAL A 110 13.39 -7.66 32.84
C VAL A 110 12.04 -7.97 32.22
N LEU A 111 11.31 -6.94 31.80
CA LEU A 111 9.91 -7.07 31.35
C LEU A 111 9.84 -7.35 29.85
N HIS A 112 10.30 -6.41 29.02
CA HIS A 112 10.21 -6.52 27.57
C HIS A 112 11.06 -7.68 27.04
N ARG A 113 12.32 -7.82 27.46
CA ARG A 113 13.20 -8.93 27.03
C ARG A 113 12.58 -10.30 27.26
N ASN A 114 11.90 -10.51 28.38
CA ASN A 114 11.26 -11.79 28.68
C ASN A 114 10.12 -12.11 27.69
N LEU A 115 9.41 -11.10 27.16
CA LEU A 115 8.33 -11.27 26.20
C LEU A 115 8.86 -11.36 24.76
N GLU A 116 9.94 -10.66 24.46
CA GLU A 116 10.68 -10.77 23.19
C GLU A 116 11.33 -12.15 23.01
N ASP A 117 11.92 -12.72 24.06
CA ASP A 117 12.45 -14.09 24.07
C ASP A 117 11.35 -15.15 23.78
N GLN A 118 10.09 -14.79 24.00
CA GLN A 118 8.92 -15.63 23.69
C GLN A 118 8.35 -15.36 22.29
N GLY A 119 8.90 -14.38 21.56
CA GLY A 119 8.64 -14.15 20.14
C GLY A 119 7.98 -12.83 19.76
N CYS A 120 7.85 -11.86 20.68
CA CYS A 120 7.51 -10.48 20.32
C CYS A 120 8.65 -9.88 19.47
N ASP A 121 8.40 -9.51 18.22
CA ASP A 121 9.43 -8.97 17.31
C ASP A 121 9.64 -7.45 17.51
N PHE A 122 8.59 -6.73 17.91
CA PHE A 122 8.61 -5.29 18.17
C PHE A 122 7.38 -4.85 18.97
N TRP A 123 7.41 -3.65 19.55
CA TRP A 123 6.35 -3.14 20.43
C TRP A 123 5.36 -2.22 19.73
N TRP A 124 4.08 -2.42 20.03
CA TRP A 124 3.03 -1.45 19.78
C TRP A 124 2.84 -0.57 21.03
N ILE A 125 3.43 0.62 21.03
CA ILE A 125 3.39 1.58 22.13
C ILE A 125 2.11 2.43 22.02
N ASP A 126 1.13 2.14 22.86
CA ASP A 126 -0.20 2.77 22.79
C ASP A 126 -0.43 3.77 23.94
N TRP A 127 0.48 4.74 24.11
CA TRP A 127 0.34 5.74 25.19
C TRP A 127 -0.78 6.75 24.88
N GLN A 128 -1.77 6.85 25.78
CA GLN A 128 -2.88 7.80 25.68
C GLN A 128 -3.04 8.71 26.90
N GLN A 129 -2.18 8.56 27.91
CA GLN A 129 -2.38 9.17 29.24
C GLN A 129 -1.86 10.61 29.32
N GLY A 130 -1.60 11.22 28.16
CA GLY A 130 -1.23 12.61 28.01
C GLY A 130 0.26 12.87 28.28
N PRO A 131 0.66 14.16 28.23
CA PRO A 131 2.07 14.56 28.21
C PRO A 131 2.66 14.75 29.62
N HIS A 132 2.03 14.20 30.65
CA HIS A 132 2.39 14.47 32.04
C HIS A 132 3.36 13.42 32.58
N SER A 133 4.51 13.88 33.07
CA SER A 133 5.50 13.05 33.76
C SER A 133 6.04 13.78 35.00
N LYS A 134 6.89 13.12 35.78
CA LYS A 134 7.54 13.73 36.95
C LYS A 134 8.47 14.89 36.58
N VAL A 135 8.93 14.96 35.33
CA VAL A 135 9.74 16.05 34.80
C VAL A 135 8.84 17.01 34.02
N PRO A 136 8.65 18.26 34.48
CA PRO A 136 7.77 19.21 33.81
C PRO A 136 8.15 19.42 32.33
N GLY A 137 7.17 19.28 31.43
CA GLY A 137 7.33 19.48 29.99
C GLY A 137 7.88 18.28 29.21
N LEU A 138 8.17 17.16 29.89
CA LEU A 138 8.64 15.95 29.25
C LEU A 138 7.50 14.97 28.98
N ASP A 139 7.17 14.77 27.71
CA ASP A 139 6.13 13.86 27.26
C ASP A 139 6.60 12.38 27.35
N PRO A 140 5.92 11.52 28.14
CA PRO A 140 6.22 10.10 28.24
C PRO A 140 6.29 9.37 26.89
N LEU A 141 5.41 9.69 25.95
CA LEU A 141 5.35 9.00 24.66
C LEU A 141 6.62 9.23 23.84
N TRP A 142 7.23 10.42 23.96
CA TRP A 142 8.49 10.72 23.28
C TRP A 142 9.65 9.89 23.85
N LEU A 143 9.69 9.71 25.18
CA LEU A 143 10.67 8.86 25.85
C LEU A 143 10.49 7.39 25.51
N LEU A 144 9.24 6.90 25.57
CA LEU A 144 8.88 5.53 25.21
C LEU A 144 9.30 5.21 23.78
N ASN A 145 9.04 6.11 22.84
CA ASN A 145 9.43 5.93 21.45
C ASN A 145 10.96 5.89 21.29
N HIS A 146 11.67 6.79 21.98
CA HIS A 146 13.13 6.83 21.94
C HIS A 146 13.77 5.56 22.51
N PHE A 147 13.45 5.24 23.75
CA PHE A 147 14.08 4.14 24.46
C PHE A 147 13.58 2.79 23.94
N GLY A 148 12.32 2.66 23.53
CA GLY A 148 11.82 1.45 22.89
C GLY A 148 12.53 1.16 21.56
N TYR A 149 12.80 2.18 20.75
CA TYR A 149 13.54 2.01 19.50
C TYR A 149 15.02 1.64 19.72
N VAL A 150 15.72 2.39 20.59
CA VAL A 150 17.14 2.11 20.91
C VAL A 150 17.29 0.73 21.54
N ASP A 151 16.37 0.35 22.41
CA ASP A 151 16.38 -0.96 23.04
C ASP A 151 16.11 -2.08 22.02
N ASN A 152 15.16 -1.89 21.10
CA ASN A 152 14.93 -2.84 20.02
C ASN A 152 16.19 -2.99 19.15
N GLU A 153 16.89 -1.88 18.82
CA GLU A 153 18.14 -1.87 18.06
C GLU A 153 19.25 -2.71 18.71
N GLU A 154 19.38 -2.67 20.04
CA GLU A 154 20.38 -3.47 20.76
C GLU A 154 20.12 -4.99 20.63
N THR A 155 18.85 -5.40 20.53
CA THR A 155 18.44 -6.80 20.38
C THR A 155 18.35 -7.29 18.95
N THR A 156 17.91 -6.45 18.02
CA THR A 156 17.73 -6.82 16.62
C THR A 156 19.06 -6.67 15.88
N LYS A 157 19.99 -7.60 16.11
CA LYS A 157 21.32 -7.57 15.46
C LYS A 157 21.29 -7.93 13.97
N GLU A 158 20.21 -8.58 13.52
CA GLU A 158 20.06 -9.08 12.14
C GLU A 158 18.96 -8.35 11.34
N THR A 159 18.12 -7.53 11.98
CA THR A 159 17.01 -6.79 11.35
C THR A 159 17.02 -5.31 11.74
N GLN A 160 16.38 -4.45 10.96
CA GLN A 160 16.24 -3.04 11.34
C GLN A 160 15.32 -2.90 12.57
N PRO A 161 15.66 -2.03 13.53
CA PRO A 161 14.81 -1.78 14.68
C PRO A 161 13.46 -1.16 14.27
N LEU A 162 12.40 -1.55 14.96
CA LEU A 162 11.04 -1.10 14.68
C LEU A 162 10.29 -0.84 15.98
N ILE A 163 9.48 0.22 15.99
CA ILE A 163 8.37 0.37 16.92
C ILE A 163 7.14 0.82 16.14
N PHE A 164 5.96 0.49 16.68
CA PHE A 164 4.68 0.97 16.19
C PHE A 164 4.03 1.82 17.28
N SER A 165 3.84 3.12 17.05
CA SER A 165 3.48 4.02 18.15
C SER A 165 2.50 5.13 17.75
N ARG A 166 1.80 5.69 18.73
CA ARG A 166 1.01 6.92 18.52
C ARG A 166 1.93 8.08 18.13
N TYR A 167 1.35 9.04 17.40
CA TYR A 167 2.08 10.25 17.00
C TYR A 167 2.43 11.14 18.21
N ALA A 168 3.72 11.31 18.48
CA ALA A 168 4.26 12.09 19.60
C ALA A 168 4.60 13.56 19.23
N GLY A 169 4.13 14.04 18.08
CA GLY A 169 4.49 15.37 17.56
C GLY A 169 5.69 15.39 16.61
N PRO A 170 6.10 16.59 16.11
CA PRO A 170 7.23 16.73 15.18
C PRO A 170 8.51 16.08 15.70
N GLY A 171 9.24 15.40 14.81
CA GLY A 171 10.42 14.60 15.16
C GLY A 171 10.13 13.12 15.40
N SER A 172 8.86 12.71 15.49
CA SER A 172 8.46 11.29 15.64
C SER A 172 8.90 10.40 14.47
N HIS A 173 9.15 10.97 13.29
CA HIS A 173 9.64 10.24 12.11
C HIS A 173 11.01 9.57 12.31
N ARG A 174 11.76 9.93 13.36
CA ARG A 174 12.97 9.22 13.78
C ARG A 174 12.68 7.77 14.18
N TYR A 175 11.42 7.45 14.48
CA TYR A 175 10.97 6.12 14.82
C TYR A 175 9.97 5.62 13.77
N PRO A 176 10.08 4.38 13.29
CA PRO A 176 9.69 4.10 11.92
C PRO A 176 8.19 4.11 11.62
N VAL A 177 7.31 3.84 12.60
CA VAL A 177 5.87 3.71 12.32
C VAL A 177 5.03 4.48 13.34
N GLY A 178 4.25 5.43 12.83
CA GLY A 178 3.21 6.15 13.59
C GLY A 178 1.79 5.66 13.32
N PHE A 179 0.83 5.98 14.18
CA PHE A 179 -0.59 5.99 13.81
C PHE A 179 -1.41 7.15 14.40
N SER A 180 -2.51 7.48 13.72
CA SER A 180 -3.43 8.58 14.08
C SER A 180 -4.35 8.33 15.27
N GLY A 181 -4.40 7.09 15.77
CA GLY A 181 -5.40 6.68 16.76
C GLY A 181 -6.77 6.34 16.16
N ASP A 182 -7.79 6.48 17.00
CA ASP A 182 -9.04 5.75 16.91
C ASP A 182 -10.05 6.48 16.00
N THR A 183 -10.10 6.09 14.72
CA THR A 183 -10.99 6.69 13.73
C THR A 183 -12.45 6.20 13.87
N ILE A 184 -13.41 7.06 13.56
CA ILE A 184 -14.83 6.68 13.55
C ILE A 184 -15.15 5.99 12.21
N ILE A 185 -15.91 4.89 12.22
CA ILE A 185 -16.33 4.19 10.99
C ILE A 185 -17.38 5.01 10.24
N THR A 186 -16.94 5.94 9.38
CA THR A 186 -17.81 6.78 8.54
C THR A 186 -17.12 7.16 7.22
N TRP A 187 -17.92 7.52 6.21
CA TRP A 187 -17.42 8.09 4.96
C TRP A 187 -16.69 9.42 5.16
N ASP A 188 -17.09 10.25 6.13
CA ASP A 188 -16.39 11.51 6.44
C ASP A 188 -14.96 11.24 6.94
N SER A 189 -14.79 10.23 7.80
CA SER A 189 -13.47 9.82 8.24
C SER A 189 -12.61 9.26 7.11
N LEU A 190 -13.20 8.53 6.15
CA LEU A 190 -12.50 8.07 4.94
C LEU A 190 -12.10 9.25 4.04
N ARG A 191 -13.02 10.20 3.79
CA ARG A 191 -12.76 11.41 2.96
C ARG A 191 -11.61 12.26 3.48
N PHE A 192 -11.38 12.25 4.79
CA PHE A 192 -10.28 12.97 5.43
C PHE A 192 -8.91 12.28 5.26
N GLN A 193 -8.87 10.96 5.10
CA GLN A 193 -7.60 10.22 5.13
C GLN A 193 -6.62 10.61 4.03
N PRO A 194 -6.99 10.77 2.74
CA PRO A 194 -5.99 11.04 1.69
C PRO A 194 -5.20 12.33 1.90
N GLU A 195 -5.89 13.46 2.11
CA GLU A 195 -5.25 14.74 2.40
C GLU A 195 -4.41 14.68 3.67
N PHE A 196 -4.94 14.08 4.74
CA PHE A 196 -4.19 13.91 5.98
C PHE A 196 -2.94 13.04 5.79
N THR A 197 -3.03 12.00 4.95
CA THR A 197 -1.89 11.14 4.60
C THR A 197 -0.84 11.90 3.82
N ALA A 198 -1.24 12.67 2.80
CA ALA A 198 -0.31 13.42 1.98
C ALA A 198 0.37 14.55 2.77
N THR A 199 -0.37 15.24 3.63
CA THR A 199 0.15 16.38 4.41
C THR A 199 1.08 15.96 5.56
N ALA A 200 1.01 14.71 6.03
CA ALA A 200 1.97 14.17 7.00
C ALA A 200 3.43 14.26 6.53
N SER A 201 3.66 14.21 5.21
CA SER A 201 4.97 14.39 4.61
C SER A 201 5.57 15.78 4.85
N ASN A 202 4.76 16.82 5.07
CA ASN A 202 5.25 18.18 5.38
C ASN A 202 6.01 18.27 6.71
N ILE A 203 5.75 17.34 7.64
CA ILE A 203 6.44 17.23 8.94
C ILE A 203 7.43 16.06 8.97
N GLY A 204 7.74 15.50 7.80
CA GLY A 204 8.64 14.37 7.62
C GLY A 204 8.08 13.03 8.06
N TYR A 205 6.79 12.92 8.41
CA TYR A 205 6.24 11.65 8.92
C TYR A 205 5.66 10.79 7.79
N GLY A 206 6.55 10.32 6.91
CA GLY A 206 6.18 9.55 5.71
C GLY A 206 5.59 8.17 6.00
N TRP A 207 5.97 7.53 7.12
CA TRP A 207 5.53 6.19 7.52
C TRP A 207 4.55 6.26 8.69
N TRP A 208 3.30 6.61 8.37
CA TRP A 208 2.23 6.64 9.36
C TRP A 208 1.01 5.82 8.89
N SER A 209 0.21 5.39 9.86
CA SER A 209 -0.92 4.48 9.69
C SER A 209 -2.20 5.07 10.30
N HIS A 210 -3.33 4.61 9.83
CA HIS A 210 -4.62 4.78 10.48
C HIS A 210 -5.35 3.43 10.48
N ASP A 211 -6.42 3.31 11.27
CA ASP A 211 -7.24 2.10 11.27
C ASP A 211 -8.04 2.00 9.98
N ILE A 212 -7.58 1.14 9.06
CA ILE A 212 -8.24 0.94 7.77
C ILE A 212 -9.57 0.22 7.97
N GLY A 213 -10.63 0.84 7.45
CA GLY A 213 -12.01 0.46 7.70
C GLY A 213 -12.60 1.07 8.97
N GLY A 214 -11.86 1.95 9.66
CA GLY A 214 -12.27 2.67 10.88
C GLY A 214 -12.13 1.86 12.18
N HIS A 215 -11.86 2.54 13.29
CA HIS A 215 -11.62 1.93 14.60
C HIS A 215 -12.92 1.55 15.33
N MET A 216 -13.81 2.52 15.54
CA MET A 216 -14.95 2.42 16.46
C MET A 216 -16.21 3.13 15.95
N PHE A 217 -17.33 2.90 16.64
CA PHE A 217 -18.64 3.47 16.34
C PHE A 217 -19.08 3.22 14.89
N GLY A 218 -20.04 4.01 14.39
CA GLY A 218 -20.55 3.87 13.03
C GLY A 218 -21.48 2.67 12.83
N HIS A 219 -21.61 2.23 11.59
CA HIS A 219 -22.43 1.09 11.20
C HIS A 219 -21.79 0.30 10.07
N ARG A 220 -22.29 -0.91 9.83
CA ARG A 220 -21.80 -1.77 8.75
C ARG A 220 -22.12 -1.14 7.39
N ASP A 221 -21.08 -0.88 6.62
CA ASP A 221 -21.13 -0.50 5.22
C ASP A 221 -20.01 -1.27 4.50
N ASP A 222 -20.41 -2.24 3.66
CA ASP A 222 -19.47 -3.11 2.96
C ASP A 222 -18.66 -2.35 1.90
N GLU A 223 -19.24 -1.29 1.31
CA GLU A 223 -18.54 -0.47 0.33
C GLU A 223 -17.52 0.45 1.00
N LEU A 224 -17.90 1.10 2.10
CA LEU A 224 -16.98 1.91 2.90
C LEU A 224 -15.74 1.11 3.30
N SER A 225 -15.93 -0.10 3.85
CA SER A 225 -14.81 -0.98 4.21
C SER A 225 -13.95 -1.32 3.01
N ALA A 226 -14.54 -1.67 1.87
CA ALA A 226 -13.79 -2.00 0.66
C ALA A 226 -12.99 -0.80 0.11
N ARG A 227 -13.61 0.39 0.02
CA ARG A 227 -12.93 1.63 -0.41
C ARG A 227 -11.79 2.02 0.52
N TRP A 228 -11.97 1.83 1.83
CA TRP A 228 -10.91 2.09 2.79
C TRP A 228 -9.73 1.11 2.63
N VAL A 229 -9.99 -0.18 2.41
CA VAL A 229 -8.92 -1.16 2.13
C VAL A 229 -8.19 -0.84 0.82
N GLN A 230 -8.91 -0.38 -0.20
CA GLN A 230 -8.30 0.09 -1.44
C GLN A 230 -7.37 1.28 -1.20
N LEU A 231 -7.81 2.30 -0.45
CA LEU A 231 -6.93 3.40 -0.03
C LEU A 231 -5.73 2.89 0.78
N GLY A 232 -5.93 1.90 1.64
CA GLY A 232 -4.90 1.25 2.43
C GLY A 232 -3.76 0.65 1.61
N ALA A 233 -4.05 0.07 0.44
CA ALA A 233 -3.03 -0.43 -0.47
C ALA A 233 -2.08 0.67 -0.98
N TRP A 234 -2.59 1.90 -1.06
CA TRP A 234 -1.91 3.11 -1.52
C TRP A 234 -1.53 4.07 -0.38
N SER A 235 -1.59 3.60 0.87
CA SER A 235 -1.15 4.32 2.06
C SER A 235 0.26 3.87 2.47
N PRO A 236 0.97 4.57 3.38
CA PRO A 236 2.31 4.14 3.79
C PRO A 236 2.29 2.76 4.45
N LEU A 237 1.24 2.46 5.23
CA LEU A 237 0.98 1.14 5.80
C LEU A 237 -0.46 0.67 5.53
N LEU A 238 -0.61 -0.63 5.26
CA LEU A 238 -1.91 -1.31 5.24
C LEU A 238 -2.08 -2.10 6.55
N ARG A 239 -2.75 -1.49 7.54
CA ARG A 239 -3.07 -2.10 8.84
C ARG A 239 -4.58 -2.13 9.07
N LEU A 240 -5.13 -3.33 9.17
CA LEU A 240 -6.52 -3.56 9.54
C LEU A 240 -6.62 -3.68 11.06
N HIS A 241 -7.41 -2.82 11.70
CA HIS A 241 -7.57 -2.80 13.16
C HIS A 241 -8.89 -2.12 13.55
N SER A 242 -9.41 -2.45 14.73
CA SER A 242 -10.64 -1.87 15.30
C SER A 242 -10.82 -2.28 16.76
N SER A 243 -11.73 -1.59 17.44
CA SER A 243 -12.25 -2.00 18.75
C SER A 243 -12.76 -3.44 18.76
N ASP A 244 -12.68 -4.12 19.92
CA ASP A 244 -13.25 -5.45 20.13
C ASP A 244 -14.79 -5.43 20.07
N SER A 245 -15.31 -5.58 18.86
CA SER A 245 -16.71 -5.85 18.62
C SER A 245 -16.83 -7.04 17.68
N ARG A 246 -17.65 -8.02 18.09
CA ARG A 246 -17.99 -9.19 17.26
C ARG A 246 -18.49 -8.81 15.86
N TRP A 247 -19.02 -7.59 15.69
CA TRP A 247 -19.63 -7.11 14.46
C TRP A 247 -18.72 -6.22 13.61
N SER A 248 -17.58 -5.75 14.12
CA SER A 248 -16.67 -4.80 13.43
C SER A 248 -15.48 -5.48 12.73
N GLY A 249 -15.48 -6.81 12.62
CA GLY A 249 -14.37 -7.57 12.03
C GLY A 249 -13.98 -7.10 10.63
N LYS A 250 -12.67 -6.99 10.39
CA LYS A 250 -12.08 -6.47 9.15
C LYS A 250 -11.70 -7.54 8.13
N GLU A 251 -11.95 -8.81 8.43
CA GLU A 251 -11.60 -9.90 7.54
C GLU A 251 -12.50 -9.91 6.28
N PRO A 252 -11.92 -9.95 5.06
CA PRO A 252 -12.70 -9.77 3.82
C PRO A 252 -13.90 -10.71 3.67
N TRP A 253 -13.82 -11.95 4.17
CA TRP A 253 -14.90 -12.93 4.07
C TRP A 253 -16.14 -12.66 4.94
N LYS A 254 -16.11 -11.64 5.80
CA LYS A 254 -17.29 -11.19 6.55
C LYS A 254 -18.20 -10.26 5.70
N TYR A 255 -17.70 -9.79 4.56
CA TYR A 255 -18.36 -8.87 3.65
C TYR A 255 -19.01 -9.59 2.46
N ARG A 256 -19.95 -8.92 1.80
CA ARG A 256 -20.57 -9.39 0.55
C ARG A 256 -19.50 -9.60 -0.54
N ARG A 257 -19.82 -10.45 -1.51
CA ARG A 257 -18.86 -10.94 -2.52
C ARG A 257 -18.05 -9.82 -3.18
N GLU A 258 -18.71 -8.77 -3.68
CA GLU A 258 -18.05 -7.66 -4.37
C GLU A 258 -17.04 -6.93 -3.48
N ALA A 259 -17.44 -6.59 -2.26
CA ALA A 259 -16.55 -5.97 -1.27
C ALA A 259 -15.40 -6.91 -0.87
N ARG A 260 -15.70 -8.19 -0.60
CA ARG A 260 -14.69 -9.22 -0.29
C ARG A 260 -13.64 -9.33 -1.39
N GLU A 261 -14.06 -9.37 -2.65
CA GLU A 261 -13.16 -9.47 -3.81
C GLU A 261 -12.32 -8.20 -3.96
N ALA A 262 -12.93 -7.02 -3.84
CA ALA A 262 -12.20 -5.75 -3.87
C ALA A 262 -11.16 -5.65 -2.75
N MET A 263 -11.50 -6.03 -1.52
CA MET A 263 -10.58 -6.06 -0.38
C MET A 263 -9.44 -7.06 -0.60
N ARG A 264 -9.74 -8.29 -1.06
CA ARG A 264 -8.72 -9.29 -1.37
C ARG A 264 -7.75 -8.78 -2.43
N SER A 265 -8.26 -8.24 -3.54
CA SER A 265 -7.43 -7.72 -4.63
C SER A 265 -6.55 -6.56 -4.16
N ALA A 266 -7.06 -5.65 -3.32
CA ALA A 266 -6.28 -4.56 -2.75
C ALA A 266 -5.15 -5.06 -1.82
N MET A 267 -5.43 -6.06 -0.97
CA MET A 267 -4.42 -6.65 -0.08
C MET A 267 -3.34 -7.44 -0.84
N GLN A 268 -3.71 -8.13 -1.93
CA GLN A 268 -2.75 -8.76 -2.84
C GLN A 268 -1.93 -7.71 -3.58
N LEU A 269 -2.57 -6.65 -4.11
CA LEU A 269 -1.90 -5.53 -4.78
C LEU A 269 -0.86 -4.87 -3.86
N ARG A 270 -1.18 -4.68 -2.58
CA ARG A 270 -0.22 -4.14 -1.61
C ARG A 270 1.07 -4.96 -1.55
N HIS A 271 0.97 -6.29 -1.55
CA HIS A 271 2.16 -7.15 -1.58
C HIS A 271 2.84 -7.14 -2.95
N LYS A 272 2.06 -7.04 -4.04
CA LYS A 272 2.63 -6.84 -5.38
C LYS A 272 3.43 -5.56 -5.52
N LEU A 273 3.09 -4.52 -4.77
CA LEU A 273 3.80 -3.23 -4.77
C LEU A 273 5.09 -3.21 -3.93
N ILE A 274 5.43 -4.29 -3.21
CA ILE A 274 6.63 -4.32 -2.36
C ILE A 274 7.91 -3.92 -3.09
N PRO A 275 8.20 -4.39 -4.34
CA PRO A 275 9.39 -3.95 -5.06
C PRO A 275 9.46 -2.44 -5.24
N TYR A 276 8.33 -1.78 -5.52
CA TYR A 276 8.25 -0.34 -5.66
C TYR A 276 8.40 0.39 -4.32
N ILE A 277 7.60 -0.01 -3.33
CA ILE A 277 7.54 0.61 -2.00
C ILE A 277 8.89 0.49 -1.29
N TYR A 278 9.49 -0.71 -1.31
CA TYR A 278 10.77 -0.96 -0.69
C TYR A 278 11.91 -0.19 -1.36
N SER A 279 11.87 -0.07 -2.70
CA SER A 279 12.83 0.75 -3.44
C SER A 279 12.81 2.22 -3.02
N HIS A 280 11.62 2.78 -2.81
CA HIS A 280 11.48 4.14 -2.27
C HIS A 280 11.96 4.23 -0.82
N ASN A 281 11.66 3.24 0.03
CA ASN A 281 12.14 3.22 1.41
C ASN A 281 13.68 3.24 1.50
N VAL A 282 14.34 2.43 0.66
CA VAL A 282 15.80 2.34 0.60
C VAL A 282 16.39 3.62 0.00
N ALA A 283 15.81 4.15 -1.09
CA ALA A 283 16.30 5.39 -1.71
C ALA A 283 16.15 6.62 -0.79
N ASP A 284 15.04 6.72 -0.06
CA ASP A 284 14.78 7.73 0.98
C ASP A 284 15.89 7.69 2.05
N SER A 285 16.23 6.48 2.52
CA SER A 285 17.23 6.27 3.56
C SER A 285 18.67 6.53 3.10
N LEU A 286 19.00 6.23 1.83
CA LEU A 286 20.40 6.16 1.36
C LEU A 286 20.83 7.32 0.46
N LEU A 287 19.90 7.95 -0.26
CA LEU A 287 20.25 8.88 -1.34
C LEU A 287 19.71 10.29 -1.07
N SER A 288 18.38 10.41 -0.98
CA SER A 288 17.71 11.68 -0.79
C SER A 288 16.39 11.44 -0.08
N PRO A 289 16.23 11.91 1.17
CA PRO A 289 15.04 11.64 1.93
C PRO A 289 13.83 12.32 1.28
N GLN A 290 12.89 11.50 0.82
CA GLN A 290 11.65 11.84 0.16
C GLN A 290 10.59 10.82 0.61
N PRO A 291 9.54 11.25 1.33
CA PRO A 291 8.44 10.37 1.71
C PRO A 291 7.80 9.71 0.49
N LEU A 292 7.39 8.45 0.65
CA LEU A 292 6.68 7.68 -0.38
C LEU A 292 5.43 8.41 -0.89
N ILE A 293 4.70 9.09 -0.01
CA ILE A 293 3.51 9.84 -0.39
C ILE A 293 3.81 11.32 -0.35
N GLN A 294 3.51 12.05 -1.42
CA GLN A 294 3.74 13.49 -1.50
C GLN A 294 2.50 14.21 -2.00
N PRO A 295 2.11 15.32 -1.38
CA PRO A 295 1.02 16.13 -1.89
C PRO A 295 1.46 16.80 -3.20
N MET A 296 0.51 17.01 -4.12
CA MET A 296 0.82 17.48 -5.47
C MET A 296 1.57 18.82 -5.48
N TYR A 297 1.26 19.72 -4.54
CA TYR A 297 1.87 21.05 -4.49
C TYR A 297 3.38 21.05 -4.21
N TRP A 298 4.00 19.92 -3.85
CA TRP A 298 5.46 19.83 -3.75
C TRP A 298 6.13 20.00 -5.10
N ASP A 299 5.60 19.35 -6.14
CA ASP A 299 6.11 19.45 -7.51
C ASP A 299 5.49 20.62 -8.28
N TYR A 300 4.28 21.01 -7.90
CA TYR A 300 3.48 22.03 -8.58
C TYR A 300 3.08 23.19 -7.65
N PRO A 301 4.04 23.89 -7.00
CA PRO A 301 3.74 24.90 -5.97
C PRO A 301 3.11 26.18 -6.52
N LYS A 302 3.03 26.34 -7.85
CA LYS A 302 2.49 27.53 -8.52
C LYS A 302 1.11 27.31 -9.13
N ASP A 303 0.62 26.08 -9.10
CA ASP A 303 -0.65 25.69 -9.68
C ASP A 303 -1.69 25.60 -8.57
N ASP A 304 -2.71 26.46 -8.60
CA ASP A 304 -3.75 26.51 -7.57
C ASP A 304 -4.50 25.17 -7.46
N GLU A 305 -4.63 24.46 -8.57
CA GLU A 305 -5.23 23.13 -8.64
C GLU A 305 -4.52 22.12 -7.74
N ALA A 306 -3.20 22.22 -7.57
CA ALA A 306 -2.43 21.33 -6.71
C ALA A 306 -2.84 21.43 -5.21
N TYR A 307 -3.43 22.56 -4.82
CA TYR A 307 -3.97 22.81 -3.49
C TYR A 307 -5.48 22.55 -3.42
N GLN A 308 -6.22 22.76 -4.51
CA GLN A 308 -7.67 22.56 -4.56
C GLN A 308 -8.06 21.08 -4.55
N TYR A 309 -7.30 20.22 -5.23
CA TYR A 309 -7.59 18.78 -5.33
C TYR A 309 -6.75 17.98 -4.30
N SER A 310 -6.93 18.30 -3.01
CA SER A 310 -6.07 17.82 -1.90
C SER A 310 -6.06 16.30 -1.68
N ASN A 311 -7.08 15.59 -2.18
CA ASN A 311 -7.19 14.14 -2.00
C ASN A 311 -6.37 13.32 -3.01
N GLN A 312 -5.88 13.91 -4.10
CA GLN A 312 -4.93 13.23 -4.98
C GLN A 312 -3.49 13.46 -4.50
N TYR A 313 -2.62 12.48 -4.70
CA TYR A 313 -1.23 12.58 -4.25
C TYR A 313 -0.29 11.75 -5.12
N LYS A 314 1.00 12.08 -5.09
CA LYS A 314 2.05 11.23 -5.63
C LYS A 314 2.30 10.04 -4.72
N PHE A 315 2.41 8.86 -5.31
CA PHE A 315 2.86 7.65 -4.65
C PHE A 315 4.16 7.18 -5.30
N GLY A 316 5.27 7.45 -4.62
CA GLY A 316 6.62 7.36 -5.14
C GLY A 316 6.89 8.42 -6.22
N SER A 317 7.85 8.11 -7.08
CA SER A 317 8.29 8.98 -8.17
C SER A 317 7.39 8.93 -9.40
N GLU A 318 6.59 7.87 -9.57
CA GLU A 318 6.01 7.50 -10.87
C GLU A 318 4.49 7.65 -10.93
N LEU A 319 3.81 7.51 -9.78
CA LEU A 319 2.35 7.33 -9.73
C LEU A 319 1.65 8.53 -9.11
N ILE A 320 0.47 8.86 -9.64
CA ILE A 320 -0.53 9.72 -9.02
C ILE A 320 -1.72 8.85 -8.66
N VAL A 321 -2.02 8.75 -7.36
CA VAL A 321 -3.18 8.01 -6.86
C VAL A 321 -4.33 8.99 -6.70
N CYS A 322 -5.51 8.60 -7.19
CA CYS A 322 -6.74 9.38 -7.08
C CYS A 322 -7.76 8.58 -6.25
N PRO A 323 -7.77 8.70 -4.91
CA PRO A 323 -8.65 7.93 -4.06
C PRO A 323 -10.13 8.16 -4.32
N ILE A 324 -10.90 7.07 -4.42
CA ILE A 324 -12.36 7.12 -4.41
C ILE A 324 -12.83 6.95 -2.98
N VAL A 325 -13.37 8.02 -2.42
CA VAL A 325 -13.78 8.14 -1.02
C VAL A 325 -15.28 8.42 -0.88
N ASP A 326 -16.05 8.06 -1.90
CA ASP A 326 -17.50 8.17 -1.97
C ASP A 326 -18.12 6.87 -2.49
N PRO A 327 -19.38 6.57 -2.12
CA PRO A 327 -20.07 5.37 -2.58
C PRO A 327 -20.37 5.38 -4.09
N VAL A 328 -20.60 4.22 -4.67
CA VAL A 328 -21.04 4.09 -6.06
C VAL A 328 -22.42 4.71 -6.26
N ASP A 329 -22.63 5.29 -7.44
CA ASP A 329 -23.97 5.64 -7.88
C ASP A 329 -24.74 4.34 -8.22
N PRO A 330 -25.93 4.10 -7.63
CA PRO A 330 -26.66 2.85 -7.82
C PRO A 330 -27.22 2.66 -9.24
N LYS A 331 -27.22 3.70 -10.09
CA LYS A 331 -27.62 3.58 -11.50
C LYS A 331 -26.47 3.14 -12.38
N THR A 332 -25.22 3.45 -12.06
CA THR A 332 -24.07 3.09 -12.90
C THR A 332 -23.14 2.08 -12.28
N ASN A 333 -23.27 1.80 -10.97
CA ASN A 333 -22.32 1.02 -10.18
C ASN A 333 -20.90 1.60 -10.21
N LEU A 334 -20.76 2.91 -10.49
CA LEU A 334 -19.50 3.62 -10.53
C LEU A 334 -19.47 4.68 -9.45
N ALA A 335 -18.32 4.81 -8.79
CA ALA A 335 -18.01 5.93 -7.92
C ALA A 335 -17.00 6.85 -8.63
N LYS A 336 -16.92 8.09 -8.17
CA LYS A 336 -16.19 9.15 -8.85
C LYS A 336 -15.09 9.72 -7.95
N VAL A 337 -13.98 10.11 -8.56
CA VAL A 337 -13.04 11.08 -7.99
C VAL A 337 -12.77 12.16 -9.04
N THR A 338 -12.74 13.42 -8.60
CA THR A 338 -12.30 14.53 -9.46
C THR A 338 -10.80 14.73 -9.25
N ALA A 339 -10.01 14.62 -10.31
CA ALA A 339 -8.57 14.72 -10.28
C ALA A 339 -8.07 15.79 -11.27
N TRP A 340 -7.07 16.56 -10.85
CA TRP A 340 -6.31 17.43 -11.72
C TRP A 340 -5.14 16.69 -12.34
N LEU A 341 -5.05 16.74 -13.66
CA LEU A 341 -3.91 16.23 -14.41
C LEU A 341 -3.00 17.42 -14.68
N PRO A 342 -1.79 17.49 -14.06
CA PRO A 342 -0.91 18.63 -14.22
C PRO A 342 -0.61 18.93 -15.68
N ASP A 343 -0.47 20.21 -16.02
CA ASP A 343 -0.10 20.60 -17.38
C ASP A 343 1.32 20.12 -17.68
N SER A 344 1.44 19.31 -18.72
CA SER A 344 2.70 18.80 -19.22
C SER A 344 2.57 18.44 -20.69
N SER A 345 3.68 18.45 -21.43
CA SER A 345 3.70 17.90 -22.78
C SER A 345 3.43 16.39 -22.81
N ALA A 346 3.69 15.70 -21.69
CA ALA A 346 3.48 14.27 -21.52
C ALA A 346 2.00 13.93 -21.26
N ARG A 347 1.53 12.84 -21.87
CA ARG A 347 0.22 12.23 -21.56
C ARG A 347 0.26 11.49 -20.24
N VAL A 348 -0.94 11.15 -19.76
CA VAL A 348 -1.15 10.42 -18.51
C VAL A 348 -1.92 9.14 -18.81
N VAL A 349 -1.52 8.02 -18.24
CA VAL A 349 -2.16 6.71 -18.45
C VAL A 349 -2.65 6.17 -17.12
N ASP A 350 -3.91 5.72 -17.06
CA ASP A 350 -4.37 4.89 -15.95
C ASP A 350 -3.76 3.49 -16.10
N ILE A 351 -2.87 3.11 -15.19
CA ILE A 351 -2.00 1.94 -15.38
C ILE A 351 -2.78 0.62 -15.41
N PHE A 352 -3.95 0.56 -14.75
CA PHE A 352 -4.74 -0.67 -14.66
C PHE A 352 -5.70 -0.83 -15.84
N SER A 353 -6.36 0.26 -16.25
CA SER A 353 -7.26 0.23 -17.41
C SER A 353 -6.53 0.36 -18.74
N GLY A 354 -5.33 0.96 -18.72
CA GLY A 354 -4.58 1.39 -19.90
C GLY A 354 -5.16 2.62 -20.60
N ARG A 355 -6.14 3.30 -19.99
CA ARG A 355 -6.76 4.48 -20.60
C ARG A 355 -5.81 5.66 -20.62
N VAL A 356 -5.69 6.29 -21.78
CA VAL A 356 -4.85 7.47 -22.00
C VAL A 356 -5.66 8.75 -21.80
N TYR A 357 -5.08 9.70 -21.08
CA TYR A 357 -5.63 11.02 -20.83
C TYR A 357 -4.69 12.10 -21.34
N SER A 358 -5.29 13.19 -21.83
CA SER A 358 -4.55 14.44 -22.07
C SER A 358 -4.32 15.16 -20.74
N SER A 359 -3.12 15.69 -20.55
CA SER A 359 -2.69 16.52 -19.41
C SER A 359 -3.33 17.92 -19.42
N GLY A 360 -3.06 18.71 -18.38
CA GLY A 360 -3.44 20.14 -18.31
C GLY A 360 -4.92 20.40 -18.08
N ARG A 361 -5.62 19.47 -17.42
CA ARG A 361 -7.06 19.58 -17.20
C ARG A 361 -7.50 18.86 -15.94
N VAL A 362 -8.69 19.24 -15.47
CA VAL A 362 -9.41 18.49 -14.45
C VAL A 362 -10.28 17.44 -15.13
N VAL A 363 -10.31 16.24 -14.56
CA VAL A 363 -11.07 15.09 -15.05
C VAL A 363 -11.84 14.45 -13.91
N ASP A 364 -13.05 13.99 -14.20
CA ASP A 364 -13.76 13.06 -13.33
C ASP A 364 -13.39 11.64 -13.76
N LEU A 365 -12.87 10.84 -12.83
CA LEU A 365 -12.50 9.44 -13.03
C LEU A 365 -13.56 8.55 -12.38
N TYR A 366 -14.20 7.68 -13.15
CA TYR A 366 -15.28 6.80 -12.70
C TYR A 366 -14.81 5.35 -12.64
N ARG A 367 -14.91 4.70 -11.47
CA ARG A 367 -14.51 3.30 -11.31
C ARG A 367 -15.54 2.49 -10.53
N PRO A 368 -15.79 1.22 -10.92
CA PRO A 368 -16.58 0.32 -10.11
C PRO A 368 -15.84 -0.02 -8.81
N LEU A 369 -16.51 -0.72 -7.89
CA LEU A 369 -15.88 -1.16 -6.64
C LEU A 369 -14.66 -2.07 -6.89
N SER A 370 -14.60 -2.77 -8.02
CA SER A 370 -13.49 -3.66 -8.40
C SER A 370 -12.26 -2.94 -8.97
N ALA A 371 -12.28 -1.62 -9.13
CA ALA A 371 -11.18 -0.86 -9.71
C ALA A 371 -10.88 0.43 -8.93
N TYR A 372 -9.66 0.94 -9.12
CA TYR A 372 -9.14 2.11 -8.43
C TYR A 372 -8.27 2.95 -9.40
N PRO A 373 -8.46 4.27 -9.51
CA PRO A 373 -7.74 5.05 -10.50
C PRO A 373 -6.33 5.40 -10.01
N VAL A 374 -5.34 4.93 -10.76
CA VAL A 374 -3.92 5.20 -10.52
C VAL A 374 -3.27 5.54 -11.85
N LEU A 375 -2.66 6.71 -11.89
CA LEU A 375 -2.20 7.35 -13.10
C LEU A 375 -0.67 7.42 -13.12
N ALA A 376 -0.08 7.30 -14.31
CA ALA A 376 1.35 7.45 -14.53
C ALA A 376 1.59 8.31 -15.78
N LYS A 377 2.63 9.14 -15.77
CA LYS A 377 3.02 9.94 -16.94
C LYS A 377 3.83 9.09 -17.93
N GLU A 378 3.89 9.53 -19.18
CA GLU A 378 4.85 8.99 -20.16
C GLU A 378 6.28 9.00 -19.57
N GLY A 379 7.02 7.89 -19.74
CA GLY A 379 8.33 7.66 -19.15
C GLY A 379 8.31 6.93 -17.80
N ALA A 380 7.14 6.67 -17.21
CA ALA A 380 7.06 5.99 -15.92
C ALA A 380 7.54 4.53 -15.99
N VAL A 381 8.32 4.10 -14.99
CA VAL A 381 8.82 2.71 -14.84
C VAL A 381 8.52 2.19 -13.43
N VAL A 382 7.58 1.24 -13.32
CA VAL A 382 7.01 0.81 -12.02
C VAL A 382 7.12 -0.71 -11.84
N PRO A 383 8.00 -1.21 -10.96
CA PRO A 383 8.11 -2.64 -10.65
C PRO A 383 7.01 -3.17 -9.71
N PHE A 384 6.54 -4.37 -10.01
CA PHE A 384 5.62 -5.17 -9.21
C PHE A 384 6.18 -6.60 -9.03
N ASP A 385 5.75 -7.29 -7.97
CA ASP A 385 5.83 -8.75 -7.89
C ASP A 385 4.78 -9.36 -8.85
N HIS A 386 5.28 -10.14 -9.81
CA HIS A 386 4.48 -10.77 -10.84
C HIS A 386 3.75 -12.04 -10.35
N ALA A 387 3.97 -12.49 -9.10
CA ALA A 387 3.25 -13.63 -8.55
C ALA A 387 1.72 -13.43 -8.60
N ARG A 388 0.97 -14.41 -9.13
CA ARG A 388 -0.51 -14.34 -9.16
C ARG A 388 -1.09 -14.10 -7.76
N VAL A 389 -0.53 -14.81 -6.77
CA VAL A 389 -0.87 -14.70 -5.35
C VAL A 389 0.45 -14.51 -4.60
N PRO A 390 0.73 -13.30 -4.09
CA PRO A 390 1.88 -13.06 -3.26
C PRO A 390 1.83 -13.93 -2.00
N LYS A 391 3.01 -14.33 -1.51
CA LYS A 391 3.13 -15.09 -0.26
C LYS A 391 3.10 -14.15 0.95
N ASN A 392 2.88 -14.71 2.14
CA ASN A 392 3.07 -13.97 3.39
C ASN A 392 4.50 -13.43 3.53
N GLY A 393 4.63 -12.39 4.34
CA GLY A 393 5.87 -11.64 4.51
C GLY A 393 6.12 -10.71 3.33
N CYS A 394 7.36 -10.30 3.16
CA CYS A 394 7.78 -9.38 2.10
C CYS A 394 9.12 -9.83 1.49
N LYS A 395 9.27 -11.15 1.26
CA LYS A 395 10.49 -11.71 0.66
C LYS A 395 10.69 -11.19 -0.76
N ASN A 396 11.94 -11.20 -1.24
CA ASN A 396 12.25 -10.76 -2.59
C ASN A 396 11.45 -11.57 -3.62
N PRO A 397 10.84 -10.93 -4.62
CA PRO A 397 10.05 -11.63 -5.62
C PRO A 397 10.92 -12.53 -6.49
N GLU A 398 10.41 -13.72 -6.79
CA GLU A 398 11.01 -14.66 -7.77
C GLU A 398 10.72 -14.23 -9.22
N SER A 399 9.75 -13.34 -9.42
CA SER A 399 9.35 -12.82 -10.73
C SER A 399 8.94 -11.35 -10.60
N LEU A 400 9.45 -10.50 -11.48
CA LEU A 400 9.11 -9.09 -11.53
C LEU A 400 8.25 -8.79 -12.76
N GLU A 401 7.27 -7.91 -12.59
CA GLU A 401 6.53 -7.29 -13.68
C GLU A 401 6.79 -5.79 -13.64
N VAL A 402 7.36 -5.23 -14.70
CA VAL A 402 7.67 -3.81 -14.78
C VAL A 402 6.70 -3.14 -15.74
N VAL A 403 5.89 -2.23 -15.20
CA VAL A 403 5.03 -1.35 -15.99
C VAL A 403 5.89 -0.22 -16.56
N VAL A 404 5.84 -0.02 -17.88
CA VAL A 404 6.58 1.01 -18.61
C VAL A 404 5.61 1.81 -19.47
N VAL A 405 5.45 3.10 -19.19
CA VAL A 405 4.59 3.99 -20.00
C VAL A 405 5.43 4.62 -21.11
N VAL A 406 5.14 4.28 -22.36
CA VAL A 406 5.85 4.84 -23.53
C VAL A 406 5.55 6.33 -23.71
N GLY A 407 6.40 7.04 -24.45
CA GLY A 407 6.26 8.47 -24.81
C GLY A 407 7.36 9.37 -24.26
N ALA A 408 8.17 8.89 -23.31
CA ALA A 408 9.35 9.57 -22.81
C ALA A 408 10.36 8.55 -22.26
N ASP A 409 11.63 8.97 -22.13
CA ASP A 409 12.65 8.14 -21.47
C ASP A 409 12.30 7.91 -20.01
N GLY A 410 12.63 6.72 -19.51
CA GLY A 410 12.30 6.29 -18.17
C GLY A 410 13.42 5.49 -17.54
N LYS A 411 13.51 5.53 -16.20
CA LYS A 411 14.41 4.62 -15.47
C LYS A 411 13.90 4.40 -14.05
N PHE A 412 14.16 3.21 -13.52
CA PHE A 412 13.89 2.92 -12.12
C PHE A 412 14.95 1.99 -11.55
N ASP A 413 15.31 2.25 -10.29
CA ASP A 413 16.24 1.45 -9.51
C ASP A 413 15.47 0.58 -8.53
N ILE A 414 15.38 -0.72 -8.83
CA ILE A 414 14.74 -1.68 -7.95
C ILE A 414 15.73 -2.11 -6.86
N TRP A 415 15.39 -1.89 -5.60
CA TRP A 415 16.18 -2.33 -4.47
C TRP A 415 15.60 -3.60 -3.85
N GLU A 416 16.49 -4.48 -3.39
CA GLU A 416 16.15 -5.71 -2.68
C GLU A 416 17.08 -5.91 -1.48
N ASP A 417 16.57 -6.58 -0.44
CA ASP A 417 17.39 -7.03 0.68
C ASP A 417 17.99 -8.41 0.38
N PRO A 418 19.32 -8.57 0.27
CA PRO A 418 19.95 -9.87 0.01
C PRO A 418 19.55 -10.96 1.02
N ARG A 419 19.21 -10.60 2.28
CA ARG A 419 18.77 -11.53 3.33
C ARG A 419 17.39 -12.13 3.05
N ASP A 420 16.61 -11.48 2.19
CA ASP A 420 15.29 -11.93 1.77
C ASP A 420 15.30 -12.71 0.45
N GLY A 421 16.49 -12.97 -0.11
CA GLY A 421 16.69 -13.77 -1.32
C GLY A 421 16.80 -15.29 -1.09
N VAL A 422 17.02 -16.02 -2.18
CA VAL A 422 17.28 -17.48 -2.15
C VAL A 422 18.69 -17.75 -1.58
N ALA A 423 18.80 -18.71 -0.66
CA ALA A 423 20.08 -19.12 -0.08
C ALA A 423 21.10 -19.51 -1.16
N GLY A 424 22.30 -18.92 -1.12
CA GLY A 424 23.41 -19.23 -2.04
C GLY A 424 23.79 -18.10 -3.02
N ILE A 425 23.00 -17.03 -3.11
CA ILE A 425 23.38 -15.80 -3.83
C ILE A 425 23.93 -14.80 -2.79
N THR A 426 25.10 -15.10 -2.23
CA THR A 426 25.76 -14.26 -1.20
C THR A 426 26.92 -13.45 -1.75
N ASN A 427 27.36 -13.72 -2.99
CA ASN A 427 28.48 -13.01 -3.60
C ASN A 427 27.94 -12.05 -4.66
N VAL A 428 27.81 -10.78 -4.27
CA VAL A 428 27.63 -9.69 -5.23
C VAL A 428 28.96 -8.96 -5.31
N ASP A 429 29.80 -9.31 -6.30
CA ASP A 429 31.00 -8.56 -6.68
C ASP A 429 30.61 -7.25 -7.40
N ASP A 430 29.77 -6.43 -6.76
CA ASP A 430 29.49 -5.08 -7.23
C ASP A 430 29.80 -4.12 -6.07
N SER A 431 30.96 -3.47 -6.15
CA SER A 431 31.55 -2.65 -5.09
C SER A 431 30.66 -1.50 -4.63
N ASP A 432 29.67 -1.11 -5.44
CA ASP A 432 28.68 -0.07 -5.09
C ASP A 432 27.47 -0.62 -4.30
N SER A 433 27.18 -1.92 -4.39
CA SER A 433 26.03 -2.57 -3.72
C SER A 433 26.33 -3.08 -2.30
N LEU A 434 27.58 -3.46 -2.05
CA LEU A 434 28.01 -4.01 -0.75
C LEU A 434 28.30 -2.95 0.31
N ALA A 435 28.44 -1.67 -0.05
CA ALA A 435 28.70 -0.62 0.92
C ALA A 435 27.52 -0.38 1.89
N LEU A 436 26.30 -0.78 1.50
CA LEU A 436 25.05 -0.48 2.22
C LEU A 436 24.14 -1.71 2.44
N GLY A 437 24.57 -2.91 2.01
CA GLY A 437 23.85 -4.16 2.27
C GLY A 437 22.58 -4.40 1.44
N HIS A 438 22.36 -3.65 0.35
CA HIS A 438 21.19 -3.80 -0.53
C HIS A 438 21.60 -4.13 -1.97
N ARG A 439 20.82 -4.97 -2.65
CA ARG A 439 20.97 -5.26 -4.07
C ARG A 439 20.19 -4.22 -4.89
N LYS A 440 20.81 -3.70 -5.96
CA LYS A 440 20.23 -2.70 -6.86
C LYS A 440 20.11 -3.24 -8.29
N MET A 441 18.93 -3.18 -8.88
CA MET A 441 18.66 -3.59 -10.27
C MET A 441 18.20 -2.38 -11.08
N HIS A 442 18.92 -2.07 -12.15
CA HIS A 442 18.59 -0.95 -13.03
C HIS A 442 17.65 -1.40 -14.14
N VAL A 443 16.51 -0.72 -14.28
CA VAL A 443 15.65 -0.82 -15.45
C VAL A 443 15.65 0.52 -16.16
N GLN A 444 15.94 0.52 -17.46
CA GLN A 444 15.97 1.70 -18.29
C GLN A 444 15.06 1.53 -19.50
N TYR A 445 14.34 2.59 -19.83
CA TYR A 445 13.54 2.72 -21.03
C TYR A 445 14.02 3.90 -21.87
N GLU A 446 14.35 3.65 -23.13
CA GLU A 446 14.75 4.65 -24.11
C GLU A 446 13.64 4.78 -25.16
N GLN A 447 12.94 5.92 -25.15
CA GLN A 447 11.79 6.17 -26.01
C GLN A 447 12.15 6.15 -27.49
N ALA A 448 13.25 6.80 -27.87
CA ALA A 448 13.64 6.91 -29.28
C ALA A 448 13.88 5.55 -29.95
N ALA A 449 14.42 4.61 -29.20
CA ALA A 449 14.64 3.24 -29.66
C ALA A 449 13.47 2.29 -29.38
N GLY A 450 12.49 2.72 -28.57
CA GLY A 450 11.44 1.88 -28.00
C GLY A 450 12.01 0.69 -27.25
N ARG A 451 13.06 0.91 -26.46
CA ARG A 451 13.90 -0.16 -25.90
C ARG A 451 13.85 -0.15 -24.37
N VAL A 452 13.56 -1.30 -23.77
CA VAL A 452 13.77 -1.56 -22.35
C VAL A 452 15.03 -2.40 -22.16
N THR A 453 15.88 -2.06 -21.19
CA THR A 453 17.07 -2.83 -20.80
C THR A 453 17.12 -3.08 -19.30
N THR A 454 17.57 -4.27 -18.91
CA THR A 454 17.90 -4.61 -17.51
C THR A 454 18.79 -5.86 -17.45
N LYS A 455 19.28 -6.23 -16.26
CA LYS A 455 19.95 -7.51 -16.01
C LYS A 455 18.95 -8.58 -15.54
N GLY A 456 19.25 -9.85 -15.77
CA GLY A 456 18.37 -10.99 -15.50
C GLY A 456 18.24 -11.32 -14.02
N TRP A 457 19.33 -11.22 -13.25
CA TRP A 457 19.36 -11.48 -11.81
C TRP A 457 18.84 -12.86 -11.39
N GLY A 458 18.79 -13.82 -12.31
CA GLY A 458 18.24 -15.15 -12.05
C GLY A 458 16.72 -15.15 -11.84
N LYS A 459 16.03 -14.07 -12.27
CA LYS A 459 14.60 -13.87 -12.07
C LYS A 459 13.82 -14.09 -13.37
N ARG A 460 12.52 -14.23 -13.20
CA ARG A 460 11.55 -14.14 -14.31
C ARG A 460 11.12 -12.69 -14.47
N TRP A 461 10.95 -12.26 -15.71
CA TRP A 461 10.62 -10.86 -16.01
C TRP A 461 9.39 -10.78 -16.88
N ALA A 462 8.53 -9.81 -16.58
CA ALA A 462 7.46 -9.35 -17.43
C ALA A 462 7.60 -7.84 -17.62
N PHE A 463 7.34 -7.36 -18.82
CA PHE A 463 7.27 -5.93 -19.14
C PHE A 463 5.89 -5.61 -19.68
N ARG A 464 5.21 -4.67 -19.02
CA ARG A 464 3.87 -4.23 -19.39
C ARG A 464 3.89 -2.82 -19.91
N PHE A 465 3.24 -2.58 -21.04
CA PHE A 465 3.12 -1.26 -21.66
C PHE A 465 1.63 -0.89 -21.75
N PRO A 466 1.07 -0.26 -20.69
CA PRO A 466 -0.34 0.09 -20.65
C PRO A 466 -0.66 1.12 -21.73
N GLY A 467 -1.81 0.97 -22.40
CA GLY A 467 -2.22 1.85 -23.49
C GLY A 467 -1.46 1.64 -24.80
N VAL A 468 -0.63 0.59 -24.93
CA VAL A 468 -0.03 0.16 -26.21
C VAL A 468 -0.82 -1.04 -26.75
N CYS A 469 -1.76 -0.80 -27.66
CA CYS A 469 -2.68 -1.80 -28.20
C CYS A 469 -2.55 -1.99 -29.72
N ASP A 470 -1.97 -1.01 -30.43
CA ASP A 470 -1.81 -0.98 -31.89
C ASP A 470 -0.40 -1.44 -32.29
N ILE A 471 0.06 -2.53 -31.70
CA ILE A 471 1.34 -3.16 -32.01
C ILE A 471 1.08 -4.63 -32.34
N ARG A 472 1.81 -5.18 -33.32
CA ARG A 472 1.72 -6.61 -33.63
C ARG A 472 2.75 -7.35 -32.82
N SER A 473 2.38 -8.49 -32.24
CA SER A 473 3.31 -9.28 -31.42
C SER A 473 4.59 -9.67 -32.16
N GLU A 474 4.53 -9.85 -33.49
CA GLU A 474 5.69 -10.15 -34.33
C GLU A 474 6.68 -8.99 -34.50
N ASP A 475 6.26 -7.74 -34.24
CA ASP A 475 7.11 -6.55 -34.33
C ASP A 475 7.87 -6.28 -33.01
N VAL A 476 7.54 -7.03 -31.95
CA VAL A 476 8.25 -6.96 -30.66
C VAL A 476 9.39 -7.97 -30.66
N HIS A 477 10.59 -7.51 -30.32
CA HIS A 477 11.79 -8.34 -30.31
C HIS A 477 12.40 -8.40 -28.92
N VAL A 478 12.67 -9.61 -28.45
CA VAL A 478 13.31 -9.86 -27.14
C VAL A 478 14.68 -10.45 -27.36
N PHE A 479 15.67 -9.93 -26.67
CA PHE A 479 17.05 -10.40 -26.69
C PHE A 479 17.53 -10.70 -25.27
N VAL A 480 18.31 -11.77 -25.14
CA VAL A 480 19.11 -12.08 -23.95
C VAL A 480 20.57 -12.23 -24.38
N ASN A 481 21.47 -11.49 -23.75
CA ASN A 481 22.90 -11.45 -24.12
C ASN A 481 23.13 -11.16 -25.62
N ASN A 482 22.37 -10.19 -26.16
CA ASN A 482 22.36 -9.81 -27.59
C ASN A 482 21.92 -10.92 -28.57
N ALA A 483 21.46 -12.08 -28.10
CA ALA A 483 20.88 -13.13 -28.93
C ALA A 483 19.34 -13.08 -28.88
N PRO A 484 18.63 -13.29 -30.00
CA PRO A 484 17.16 -13.36 -30.00
C PRO A 484 16.63 -14.45 -29.06
N TYR A 485 15.75 -14.07 -28.14
CA TYR A 485 15.16 -14.96 -27.14
C TYR A 485 13.81 -15.48 -27.61
N LYS A 486 13.80 -16.71 -28.14
CA LYS A 486 12.62 -17.32 -28.78
C LYS A 486 11.53 -17.79 -27.81
N SER A 487 11.86 -17.91 -26.53
CA SER A 487 10.93 -18.40 -25.50
C SER A 487 10.11 -17.29 -24.85
N ALA A 488 10.24 -16.04 -25.32
CA ALA A 488 9.40 -14.95 -24.84
C ALA A 488 7.94 -15.12 -25.28
N SER A 489 7.01 -14.75 -24.41
CA SER A 489 5.59 -14.62 -24.74
C SER A 489 5.26 -13.16 -24.96
N VAL A 490 4.59 -12.82 -26.06
CA VAL A 490 4.20 -11.44 -26.39
C VAL A 490 2.71 -11.40 -26.65
N ARG A 491 1.97 -10.70 -25.80
CA ARG A 491 0.51 -10.64 -25.82
C ARG A 491 0.03 -9.20 -25.82
N VAL A 492 -0.93 -8.87 -26.66
CA VAL A 492 -1.61 -7.58 -26.64
C VAL A 492 -3.00 -7.79 -26.07
N GLU A 493 -3.24 -7.19 -24.90
CA GLU A 493 -4.48 -7.30 -24.15
C GLU A 493 -5.37 -6.07 -24.43
N GLY A 494 -6.67 -6.28 -24.61
CA GLY A 494 -7.64 -5.20 -24.87
C GLY A 494 -8.00 -5.01 -26.35
N ALA A 495 -7.43 -5.78 -27.28
CA ALA A 495 -7.95 -5.90 -28.64
C ALA A 495 -9.12 -6.91 -28.64
N SER A 496 -10.36 -6.40 -28.61
CA SER A 496 -11.63 -7.14 -28.78
C SER A 496 -11.59 -8.62 -28.36
N GLY A 497 -11.74 -8.91 -27.06
CA GLY A 497 -12.02 -10.26 -26.56
C GLY A 497 -10.85 -11.05 -25.95
N SER A 498 -9.67 -10.47 -25.72
CA SER A 498 -8.62 -11.12 -24.92
C SER A 498 -8.98 -11.13 -23.43
N ALA A 499 -8.84 -12.27 -22.76
CA ALA A 499 -8.99 -12.35 -21.30
C ALA A 499 -7.90 -11.51 -20.60
N SER A 500 -8.30 -10.64 -19.68
CA SER A 500 -7.37 -9.89 -18.82
C SER A 500 -6.67 -10.83 -17.83
N ASP A 501 -5.42 -10.56 -17.48
CA ASP A 501 -4.67 -11.30 -16.46
C ASP A 501 -5.14 -11.04 -15.01
N GLY A 502 -6.10 -10.14 -14.83
CA GLY A 502 -6.84 -9.90 -13.60
C GLY A 502 -6.50 -8.57 -12.91
N LEU A 503 -5.25 -8.09 -13.03
CA LEU A 503 -4.84 -6.79 -12.46
C LEU A 503 -4.87 -5.68 -13.51
N PHE A 504 -4.42 -6.00 -14.73
CA PHE A 504 -4.33 -5.06 -15.84
C PHE A 504 -5.32 -5.46 -16.95
N LYS A 505 -5.99 -4.47 -17.54
CA LYS A 505 -7.07 -4.72 -18.50
C LYS A 505 -6.67 -4.54 -19.95
N SER A 506 -5.66 -3.73 -20.23
CA SER A 506 -5.22 -3.48 -21.60
C SER A 506 -3.74 -3.11 -21.69
N GLY A 507 -3.18 -3.28 -22.88
CA GLY A 507 -1.79 -2.97 -23.22
C GLY A 507 -0.99 -4.18 -23.69
N LEU A 508 0.29 -3.96 -23.98
CA LEU A 508 1.22 -4.99 -24.38
C LEU A 508 1.85 -5.63 -23.13
N LEU A 509 1.96 -6.96 -23.11
CA LEU A 509 2.67 -7.75 -22.12
C LEU A 509 3.74 -8.61 -22.81
N VAL A 510 4.98 -8.49 -22.33
CA VAL A 510 6.13 -9.29 -22.77
C VAL A 510 6.67 -10.08 -21.59
N GLU A 511 6.65 -11.41 -21.66
CA GLU A 511 7.12 -12.29 -20.59
C GLU A 511 8.38 -13.06 -20.99
N ILE A 512 9.32 -13.13 -20.07
CA ILE A 512 10.63 -13.78 -20.19
C ILE A 512 10.76 -14.78 -19.05
N ALA A 513 10.64 -16.07 -19.38
CA ALA A 513 10.40 -17.13 -18.42
C ALA A 513 11.64 -17.62 -17.67
N GLU A 514 12.85 -17.44 -18.22
CA GLU A 514 14.10 -17.90 -17.61
C GLU A 514 15.24 -16.96 -17.95
N THR A 515 15.97 -16.52 -16.94
CA THR A 515 17.22 -15.77 -17.08
C THR A 515 18.25 -16.24 -16.06
N SER A 516 19.52 -16.11 -16.41
CA SER A 516 20.66 -16.25 -15.50
C SER A 516 20.91 -14.93 -14.76
N TYR A 517 21.82 -14.95 -13.79
CA TYR A 517 22.16 -13.75 -13.00
C TYR A 517 22.74 -12.61 -13.85
N ASP A 518 23.72 -12.92 -14.69
CA ASP A 518 24.44 -11.95 -15.52
C ASP A 518 23.80 -11.69 -16.89
N ASP A 519 22.64 -12.30 -17.16
CA ASP A 519 21.97 -12.14 -18.46
C ASP A 519 21.58 -10.68 -18.69
N GLU A 520 21.87 -10.14 -19.87
CA GLU A 520 21.39 -8.82 -20.28
C GLU A 520 20.09 -8.97 -21.06
N ILE A 521 18.99 -8.45 -20.49
CA ILE A 521 17.67 -8.43 -21.12
C ILE A 521 17.52 -7.15 -21.93
N ARG A 522 17.03 -7.29 -23.16
CA ARG A 522 16.61 -6.17 -24.00
C ARG A 522 15.29 -6.48 -24.70
N VAL A 523 14.29 -5.64 -24.51
CA VAL A 523 12.99 -5.68 -25.22
C VAL A 523 12.91 -4.49 -26.15
N GLU A 524 12.58 -4.70 -27.42
CA GLU A 524 12.46 -3.65 -28.44
C GLU A 524 11.04 -3.66 -29.03
N LEU A 525 10.37 -2.51 -28.97
CA LEU A 525 9.03 -2.28 -29.52
C LEU A 525 9.05 -1.67 -30.94
N GLY A 526 10.25 -1.37 -31.45
CA GLY A 526 10.45 -0.51 -32.62
C GLY A 526 10.70 0.95 -32.24
N PRO A 527 11.19 1.77 -33.18
CA PRO A 527 11.53 3.17 -32.91
C PRO A 527 10.30 4.02 -32.60
N GLU A 528 10.42 4.91 -31.61
CA GLU A 528 9.40 5.91 -31.21
C GLU A 528 7.98 5.31 -31.01
N PRO A 529 7.82 4.26 -30.18
CA PRO A 529 6.51 3.66 -29.95
C PRO A 529 5.56 4.68 -29.33
N GLN A 530 4.28 4.60 -29.70
CA GLN A 530 3.26 5.56 -29.31
C GLN A 530 2.18 4.90 -28.46
N LEU A 531 1.61 5.65 -27.51
CA LEU A 531 0.36 5.27 -26.88
C LEU A 531 -0.76 5.20 -27.92
N SER A 532 -1.49 4.10 -27.93
CA SER A 532 -2.59 3.84 -28.85
C SER A 532 -3.75 4.81 -28.68
N VAL A 533 -4.48 5.02 -29.76
CA VAL A 533 -5.74 5.76 -29.75
C VAL A 533 -6.87 4.73 -29.80
N VAL A 534 -7.23 4.21 -28.63
CA VAL A 534 -8.23 3.14 -28.51
C VAL A 534 -9.63 3.73 -28.48
N SER A 535 -10.52 3.20 -29.31
CA SER A 535 -11.93 3.56 -29.30
C SER A 535 -12.58 3.17 -27.97
N PRO A 536 -13.26 4.09 -27.26
CA PRO A 536 -13.92 3.76 -25.99
C PRO A 536 -15.23 2.96 -26.18
N ARG A 537 -15.55 2.52 -27.40
CA ARG A 537 -16.84 1.93 -27.75
C ARG A 537 -17.19 0.72 -26.88
N ASP A 538 -16.27 -0.22 -26.72
CA ASP A 538 -16.53 -1.47 -25.99
C ASP A 538 -16.72 -1.18 -24.49
N GLU A 539 -15.97 -0.21 -23.94
CA GLU A 539 -16.14 0.26 -22.58
C GLU A 539 -17.49 0.97 -22.37
N ILE A 540 -17.92 1.77 -23.34
CA ILE A 540 -19.22 2.43 -23.31
C ILE A 540 -20.35 1.40 -23.44
N GLU A 541 -20.20 0.37 -24.27
CA GLU A 541 -21.18 -0.71 -24.38
C GLU A 541 -21.34 -1.43 -23.04
N ALA A 542 -20.23 -1.81 -22.40
CA ALA A 542 -20.23 -2.44 -21.08
C ALA A 542 -20.88 -1.54 -20.01
N LEU A 543 -20.55 -0.24 -20.01
CA LEU A 543 -21.18 0.75 -19.13
C LEU A 543 -22.70 0.82 -19.32
N ILE A 544 -23.17 0.94 -20.56
CA ILE A 544 -24.61 1.03 -20.86
C ILE A 544 -25.31 -0.28 -20.50
N GLN A 545 -24.67 -1.41 -20.77
CA GLN A 545 -25.19 -2.73 -20.42
C GLN A 545 -25.39 -2.85 -18.90
N ASP A 546 -24.40 -2.46 -18.10
CA ASP A 546 -24.45 -2.57 -16.64
C ASP A 546 -25.35 -1.52 -15.96
N ALA A 547 -25.57 -0.37 -16.62
CA ALA A 547 -26.37 0.71 -16.04
C ALA A 547 -27.81 0.28 -15.68
N GLN A 548 -28.24 0.57 -14.46
CA GLN A 548 -29.59 0.32 -13.93
C GLN A 548 -30.54 1.47 -14.30
N VAL A 549 -30.78 1.63 -15.60
CA VAL A 549 -31.67 2.65 -16.18
C VAL A 549 -32.62 2.00 -17.21
N GLU A 550 -33.67 2.74 -17.60
CA GLU A 550 -34.63 2.32 -18.61
C GLU A 550 -33.95 1.91 -19.92
N PHE A 551 -34.39 0.80 -20.54
CA PHE A 551 -33.83 0.34 -21.81
C PHE A 551 -33.93 1.38 -22.93
N SER A 552 -34.99 2.19 -22.94
CA SER A 552 -35.14 3.29 -23.90
C SER A 552 -34.05 4.36 -23.76
N VAL A 553 -33.55 4.60 -22.55
CA VAL A 553 -32.41 5.49 -22.31
C VAL A 553 -31.13 4.85 -22.85
N LYS A 554 -30.93 3.55 -22.60
CA LYS A 554 -29.80 2.80 -23.15
C LYS A 554 -29.76 2.86 -24.68
N ASP A 555 -30.89 2.60 -25.34
CA ASP A 555 -31.03 2.65 -26.80
C ASP A 555 -30.72 4.04 -27.35
N ALA A 556 -31.24 5.08 -26.69
CA ALA A 556 -31.04 6.46 -27.11
C ALA A 556 -29.56 6.88 -26.98
N VAL A 557 -28.91 6.57 -25.86
CA VAL A 557 -27.47 6.83 -25.64
C VAL A 557 -26.63 6.06 -26.64
N TRP A 558 -26.91 4.76 -26.82
CA TRP A 558 -26.16 3.91 -27.74
C TRP A 558 -26.24 4.41 -29.19
N LYS A 559 -27.41 4.90 -29.62
CA LYS A 559 -27.60 5.52 -30.94
C LYS A 559 -26.71 6.75 -31.13
N VAL A 560 -26.49 7.55 -30.09
CA VAL A 560 -25.58 8.71 -30.16
C VAL A 560 -24.13 8.23 -30.23
N VAL A 561 -23.72 7.35 -29.33
CA VAL A 561 -22.33 6.86 -29.22
C VAL A 561 -21.86 6.17 -30.50
N THR A 562 -22.75 5.40 -31.13
CA THR A 562 -22.47 4.66 -32.38
C THR A 562 -22.67 5.49 -33.66
N SER A 563 -23.11 6.74 -33.54
CA SER A 563 -23.22 7.63 -34.69
C SER A 563 -21.85 7.94 -35.29
N LYS A 564 -21.83 8.29 -36.59
CA LYS A 564 -20.60 8.70 -37.31
C LYS A 564 -20.14 10.13 -36.98
N GLN A 565 -20.71 10.76 -35.95
CA GLN A 565 -20.36 12.11 -35.55
C GLN A 565 -19.02 12.14 -34.80
N SER A 566 -18.40 13.31 -34.71
CA SER A 566 -17.21 13.51 -33.85
C SER A 566 -17.55 13.31 -32.38
N ASN A 567 -16.56 13.01 -31.53
CA ASN A 567 -16.84 12.80 -30.11
C ASN A 567 -17.36 14.06 -29.43
N ILE A 568 -16.87 15.24 -29.85
CA ILE A 568 -17.42 16.54 -29.41
C ILE A 568 -18.92 16.66 -29.75
N SER A 569 -19.32 16.26 -30.95
CA SER A 569 -20.73 16.30 -31.38
C SER A 569 -21.59 15.30 -30.58
N LYS A 570 -21.06 14.11 -30.30
CA LYS A 570 -21.72 13.11 -29.45
C LYS A 570 -21.95 13.65 -28.05
N LEU A 571 -20.94 14.29 -27.44
CA LEU A 571 -21.05 14.90 -26.12
C LEU A 571 -22.12 16.00 -26.07
N ALA A 572 -22.14 16.89 -27.07
CA ALA A 572 -23.16 17.93 -27.18
C ALA A 572 -24.58 17.35 -27.29
N HIS A 573 -24.75 16.26 -28.03
CA HIS A 573 -26.03 15.57 -28.16
C HIS A 573 -26.43 14.84 -26.87
N LEU A 574 -25.51 14.15 -26.19
CA LEU A 574 -25.80 13.52 -24.90
C LEU A 574 -26.23 14.56 -23.85
N GLN A 575 -25.61 15.75 -23.88
CA GLN A 575 -26.00 16.86 -23.00
C GLN A 575 -27.40 17.42 -23.33
N SER A 576 -27.76 17.52 -24.62
CA SER A 576 -29.08 18.03 -25.03
C SER A 576 -30.23 17.06 -24.78
N MET A 577 -29.94 15.76 -24.74
CA MET A 577 -30.90 14.72 -24.37
C MET A 577 -31.30 14.74 -22.89
N ALA A 578 -30.67 15.58 -22.06
CA ALA A 578 -30.85 15.60 -20.61
C ALA A 578 -30.69 14.21 -19.98
N VAL A 579 -29.74 13.42 -20.49
CA VAL A 579 -29.34 12.15 -19.88
C VAL A 579 -28.98 12.42 -18.42
N ASP A 580 -29.42 11.52 -17.53
CA ASP A 580 -29.15 11.62 -16.11
C ASP A 580 -27.65 11.86 -15.86
N LYS A 581 -27.33 12.78 -14.94
CA LYS A 581 -25.94 13.16 -14.64
C LYS A 581 -25.09 11.95 -14.25
N SER A 582 -25.68 10.95 -13.58
CA SER A 582 -24.96 9.75 -13.16
C SER A 582 -24.45 8.93 -14.34
N LEU A 583 -25.19 8.89 -15.46
CA LEU A 583 -24.78 8.20 -16.68
C LEU A 583 -23.97 9.10 -17.62
N SER A 584 -24.26 10.40 -17.68
CA SER A 584 -23.50 11.31 -18.54
C SER A 584 -22.03 11.40 -18.11
N GLY A 585 -21.76 11.47 -16.80
CA GLY A 585 -20.39 11.64 -16.27
C GLY A 585 -19.38 10.60 -16.80
N PRO A 586 -19.63 9.30 -16.60
CA PRO A 586 -18.78 8.24 -17.14
C PRO A 586 -18.64 8.28 -18.68
N LEU A 587 -19.72 8.61 -19.41
CA LEU A 587 -19.66 8.79 -20.87
C LEU A 587 -18.75 9.97 -21.25
N PHE A 588 -18.81 11.07 -20.49
CA PHE A 588 -17.96 12.24 -20.67
C PHE A 588 -16.49 11.90 -20.43
N GLU A 589 -16.16 11.13 -19.38
CA GLU A 589 -14.79 10.62 -19.18
C GLU A 589 -14.33 9.85 -20.41
N LEU A 590 -15.06 8.82 -20.82
CA LEU A 590 -14.67 7.90 -21.89
C LEU A 590 -14.51 8.59 -23.25
N LEU A 591 -15.42 9.49 -23.61
CA LEU A 591 -15.40 10.18 -24.91
C LEU A 591 -14.41 11.34 -24.97
N SER A 592 -13.95 11.86 -23.82
CA SER A 592 -13.07 13.02 -23.75
C SER A 592 -11.70 12.75 -23.13
N ALA A 593 -11.37 11.51 -22.76
CA ALA A 593 -10.11 11.16 -22.11
C ALA A 593 -8.89 11.62 -22.94
N ASP A 594 -8.85 11.23 -24.21
CA ASP A 594 -7.77 11.58 -25.14
C ASP A 594 -8.23 12.58 -26.19
N ASN A 595 -7.54 13.72 -26.31
CA ASN A 595 -7.83 14.75 -27.30
C ASN A 595 -7.63 14.28 -28.75
N ARG A 596 -6.91 13.18 -28.97
CA ARG A 596 -6.77 12.53 -30.29
C ARG A 596 -8.05 11.85 -30.77
N LEU A 597 -9.03 11.65 -29.87
CA LEU A 597 -10.35 11.10 -30.20
C LEU A 597 -11.37 12.15 -30.68
N ALA A 598 -11.00 13.44 -30.71
CA ALA A 598 -11.91 14.58 -30.89
C ALA A 598 -12.76 14.53 -32.16
#